data_AF-A0A392TXT9-F1
#
_entry.id   AF-A0A392TXT9-F1
#
_cell.length_a   1.000
_cell.length_b   1.000
_cell.length_c   1.000
_cell.angle_alpha   90.00
_cell.angle_beta   90.00
_cell.angle_gamma   90.00
#
_symmetry.space_group_name_H-M   'P 1'
#
loop_
_entity.id
_entity.type
_entity.pdbx_description
1 polymer ?
#
loop_
_entity_poly.entity_id
_entity_poly.type
_entity_poly.pdbx_seq_one_letter_code
_entity_poly.pdbx_strand_id
1 'polypeptide(L)' 'MQSAAAVNAAVGLVNRNDMSDIAKNQGVAVLETKVGGNRVITESVGSQIVGQFVEPDVPMNDPGLVL' A
#
# COMPACT_ATOMS: atom_id res chain seq x y z
N MET A 1 -1.45 -9.75 -11.94
CA MET A 1 -0.59 -8.56 -11.80
C MET A 1 0.74 -9.03 -11.23
N GLN A 2 1.87 -8.79 -11.89
CA GLN A 2 3.18 -8.84 -11.23
C GLN A 2 3.40 -7.50 -10.53
N SER A 3 3.82 -7.50 -9.26
CA SER A 3 4.15 -6.25 -8.57
C SER A 3 5.48 -5.69 -9.07
N ALA A 4 5.66 -4.36 -8.98
CA ALA A 4 6.95 -3.73 -9.29
C ALA A 4 8.10 -4.35 -8.49
N ALA A 5 7.85 -4.73 -7.23
CA ALA A 5 8.81 -5.44 -6.40
C ALA A 5 9.23 -6.81 -6.97
N ALA A 6 8.28 -7.57 -7.53
CA ALA A 6 8.58 -8.86 -8.15
C ALA A 6 9.48 -8.71 -9.41
N VAL A 7 9.20 -7.68 -10.22
CA VAL A 7 10.03 -7.36 -11.40
C VAL A 7 11.42 -6.93 -10.97
N ASN A 8 11.52 -5.99 -10.02
CA ASN A 8 12.80 -5.48 -9.52
C ASN A 8 13.66 -6.57 -8.88
N ALA A 9 13.04 -7.53 -8.19
CA ALA A 9 13.75 -8.69 -7.64
C ALA A 9 14.29 -9.61 -8.75
N ALA A 10 13.53 -9.83 -9.81
CA ALA A 10 13.96 -10.68 -10.93
C ALA A 10 15.17 -10.12 -11.69
N VAL A 11 15.31 -8.80 -11.78
CA VAL A 11 16.46 -8.13 -12.41
C VAL A 11 17.55 -7.70 -11.43
N GLY A 12 17.44 -8.08 -10.14
CA GLY A 12 18.46 -7.81 -9.13
C GLY A 12 18.55 -6.36 -8.65
N LEU A 13 17.54 -5.53 -8.94
CA LEU A 13 17.46 -4.14 -8.47
C LEU A 13 17.02 -4.05 -6.99
N VAL A 14 16.33 -5.07 -6.49
CA VAL A 14 15.94 -5.19 -5.08
C VAL A 14 16.25 -6.61 -4.61
N ASN A 15 16.92 -6.73 -3.48
CA ASN A 15 17.17 -8.00 -2.80
C ASN A 15 16.22 -8.17 -1.61
N ARG A 16 15.96 -9.42 -1.23
CA ARG A 16 15.21 -9.75 0.00
C ARG A 16 15.86 -9.18 1.27
N ASN A 17 17.17 -8.95 1.25
CA ASN A 17 17.91 -8.38 2.37
C ASN A 17 17.90 -6.84 2.40
N ASP A 18 17.35 -6.18 1.38
CA ASP A 18 17.17 -4.72 1.38
C ASP A 18 15.95 -4.31 2.22
N MET A 19 15.08 -5.26 2.55
CA MET A 19 13.92 -5.05 3.42
C MET A 19 14.33 -5.05 4.89
N SER A 20 13.68 -4.17 5.68
CA SER A 20 13.80 -4.22 7.14
C SER A 20 13.27 -5.54 7.72
N ASP A 21 13.79 -5.95 8.87
CA ASP A 21 13.33 -7.18 9.54
C ASP A 21 11.83 -7.15 9.87
N ILE A 22 11.27 -5.97 10.16
CA ILE A 22 9.83 -5.81 10.40
C ILE A 22 9.06 -6.09 9.11
N ALA A 23 9.41 -5.45 7.99
CA ALA A 23 8.73 -5.66 6.72
C ALA A 23 8.89 -7.11 6.22
N LYS A 24 10.07 -7.70 6.43
CA LYS A 24 10.39 -9.07 6.01
C LYS A 24 9.65 -10.14 6.80
N ASN A 25 9.51 -9.96 8.12
CA ASN A 25 8.98 -10.99 9.02
C ASN A 25 7.52 -10.76 9.41
N GLN A 26 7.07 -9.51 9.46
CA GLN A 26 5.70 -9.13 9.85
C GLN A 26 4.87 -8.62 8.67
N GLY A 27 5.52 -8.27 7.55
CA GLY A 27 4.84 -7.89 6.31
C GLY A 27 4.47 -6.41 6.23
N VAL A 28 3.83 -6.10 5.11
CA VAL A 28 3.23 -4.80 4.78
C VAL A 28 1.81 -5.04 4.32
N ALA A 29 0.89 -4.15 4.69
CA ALA A 29 -0.51 -4.28 4.29
C ALA A 29 -1.13 -2.91 3.97
N VAL A 30 -1.99 -2.92 2.96
CA VAL A 30 -2.91 -1.83 2.63
C VAL A 30 -4.32 -2.38 2.78
N LEU A 31 -5.11 -1.78 3.65
CA LEU A 31 -6.49 -2.18 3.93
C LEU A 31 -7.45 -1.06 3.53
N GLU A 32 -8.49 -1.41 2.79
CA GLU A 32 -9.61 -0.54 2.51
C GLU A 32 -10.81 -0.93 3.39
N THR A 33 -11.49 0.06 3.98
CA THR A 33 -12.74 -0.14 4.72
C THR A 33 -13.69 1.03 4.49
N LYS A 34 -14.98 0.76 4.42
CA LYS A 34 -16.02 1.80 4.26
C LYS A 34 -16.61 2.18 5.61
N VAL A 35 -16.54 3.46 5.96
CA VAL A 35 -17.07 4.04 7.21
C VAL A 35 -17.85 5.31 6.89
N GLY A 36 -19.16 5.31 7.19
CA GLY A 36 -19.97 6.54 7.11
C GLY A 36 -19.99 7.20 5.73
N GLY A 37 -20.04 6.42 4.65
CA GLY A 37 -20.00 6.95 3.28
C GLY A 37 -18.62 7.40 2.80
N ASN A 38 -17.58 7.18 3.61
CA ASN A 38 -16.18 7.40 3.24
C ASN A 38 -15.46 6.06 3.08
N ARG A 39 -14.51 6.03 2.17
CA ARG A 39 -13.48 5.01 2.06
C ARG A 39 -12.29 5.41 2.93
N VAL A 40 -11.90 4.52 3.83
CA VAL A 40 -10.72 4.66 4.68
C VAL A 40 -9.66 3.67 4.19
N ILE A 41 -8.52 4.17 3.75
CA ILE A 41 -7.36 3.39 3.35
C ILE A 41 -6.34 3.47 4.48
N THR A 42 -5.91 2.33 5.01
CA THR A 42 -4.90 2.23 6.06
C THR A 42 -3.70 1.46 5.55
N GLU A 43 -2.51 2.04 5.72
CA GLU A 43 -1.23 1.44 5.37
C GLU A 43 -0.46 1.08 6.63
N SER A 44 0.10 -0.13 6.67
CA SER A 44 0.81 -0.64 7.84
C SER A 44 2.08 -1.40 7.48
N VAL A 45 3.06 -1.31 8.37
CA VAL A 45 4.29 -2.13 8.37
C VAL A 45 4.35 -2.86 9.70
N GLY A 46 4.27 -4.20 9.65
CA GLY A 46 4.02 -5.01 10.84
C GLY A 46 2.75 -4.54 11.57
N SER A 47 2.86 -4.25 12.86
CA SER A 47 1.74 -3.75 13.68
C SER A 47 1.59 -2.22 13.70
N GLN A 48 2.42 -1.49 12.96
CA GLN A 48 2.41 -0.03 12.98
C GLN A 48 1.67 0.53 11.76
N ILE A 49 0.70 1.42 12.00
CA ILE A 49 0.09 2.24 10.96
C ILE A 49 1.07 3.35 10.58
N VAL A 50 1.38 3.42 9.29
CA VAL A 50 2.30 4.42 8.71
C VAL A 50 1.59 5.44 7.83
N GLY A 51 0.37 5.11 7.37
CA GLY A 51 -0.45 5.99 6.55
C GLY A 51 -1.94 5.72 6.78
N GLN A 52 -2.74 6.77 6.75
CA GLN A 52 -4.20 6.67 6.74
C GLN A 52 -4.79 7.78 5.88
N PHE A 53 -5.65 7.41 4.95
CA PHE A 53 -6.32 8.31 4.02
C PHE A 53 -7.82 8.10 4.13
N VAL A 54 -8.57 9.21 4.15
CA VAL A 54 -10.03 9.21 4.21
C VAL A 54 -10.53 9.98 3.00
N GLU A 55 -11.29 9.31 2.16
CA GLU A 55 -11.85 9.85 0.94
C GLU A 55 -13.35 9.57 0.91
N PRO A 56 -14.17 10.43 0.28
CA PRO A 56 -15.55 10.09 -0.01
C PRO A 56 -15.63 8.78 -0.81
N ASP A 57 -16.58 7.89 -0.48
CA ASP A 57 -16.85 6.67 -1.25
C ASP A 57 -17.68 7.01 -2.49
N VAL A 58 -17.07 7.79 -3.39
CA VAL A 58 -17.65 8.16 -4.68
C VAL A 58 -17.00 7.32 -5.78
N PRO A 59 -17.74 6.95 -6.84
CA PRO A 59 -17.15 6.30 -8.00
C PRO A 59 -15.99 7.14 -8.54
N MET A 60 -14.81 6.53 -8.63
CA MET A 60 -13.61 7.17 -9.19
C MET A 60 -13.82 7.32 -10.70
N ASN A 61 -14.42 8.44 -11.11
CA ASN A 61 -14.74 8.71 -12.50
C ASN A 61 -13.51 9.19 -13.30
N ASP A 62 -12.41 9.58 -12.65
CA ASP A 62 -11.16 9.91 -13.32
C ASP A 62 -9.94 9.80 -12.38
N PRO A 63 -8.91 8.97 -12.67
CA PRO A 63 -7.76 8.78 -11.80
C PRO A 63 -6.73 9.91 -11.75
N GLY A 64 -6.91 10.99 -12.48
CA GLY A 64 -5.84 11.97 -12.63
C GLY A 64 -6.33 13.33 -13.07
N LEU A 65 -6.49 14.23 -12.11
CA LEU A 65 -6.18 15.66 -12.23
C LEU A 65 -6.37 16.31 -10.86
N VAL A 66 -5.32 16.24 -10.05
CA VAL A 66 -5.04 17.24 -9.02
C VAL A 66 -3.58 17.66 -9.21
N LEU A 67 -3.42 18.69 -10.02
CA LEU A 67 -2.26 19.59 -10.06
C LEU A 67 -2.80 21.01 -10.02
#